data_AF-A0A8J1Y3X9-F1
#
_entry.id   AF-A0A8J1Y3X9-F1
#
_cell.length_a   1.000
_cell.length_b   1.000
_cell.length_c   1.000
_cell.angle_alpha   90.00
_cell.angle_beta   90.00
_cell.angle_gamma   90.00
#
_symmetry.space_group_name_H-M   'P 1'
#
loop_
_entity.id
_entity.type
_entity.pdbx_description
1 polymer ?
#
loop_
_entity_poly.entity_id
_entity_poly.type
_entity_poly.pdbx_seq_one_letter_code
_entity_poly.pdbx_strand_id
1 'polypeptide(L)'
;MRTRGVSTEQAAANEDETEVNKTDLERHDSKSKRGFKSREKSNEKSSKLEKLKKIISPKLILEKTQSAGGAKSTAGKHTSIQHNCDRCDIPNSNLLGCEFCDLWLCNSCENLNKNDLALLTASTNQTHWYCHECEPQVKYILAQSKAGIVEVAKSVAHSLQSIKKDQTQAKKSLDSVSTKVNHLQGLYENVIQKVETFSDSLKEINLGKGSVEKSLKEVTQLSKSFSAVVQNSENKIYPNVLESVKTGFRSVNDQERRKKNIVLHNLEEPTSPNPNTAQAQDLEEVKQIFEDGLELLNIQIIKTIRLGRKLNK
;
A
#
# COMPACT_ATOMS: atom_id res chain seq x y z
N MET A 1 60.50 1.54 34.61
CA MET A 1 59.72 2.77 34.90
C MET A 1 58.24 2.42 34.70
N ARG A 2 57.47 2.23 35.79
CA ARG A 2 56.44 3.19 36.31
C ARG A 2 55.53 3.72 35.19
N THR A 3 54.19 3.66 35.21
CA THR A 3 53.12 3.21 36.13
C THR A 3 51.78 3.40 35.38
N ARG A 4 50.73 2.65 35.79
CA ARG A 4 49.26 2.98 35.91
C ARG A 4 48.75 4.31 35.31
N GLY A 5 47.53 4.47 34.78
CA GLY A 5 46.28 3.69 34.84
C GLY A 5 45.05 4.63 34.59
N VAL A 6 43.83 4.10 34.85
CA VAL A 6 42.55 4.82 35.13
C VAL A 6 41.81 5.33 33.87
N SER A 7 40.60 4.90 33.45
CA SER A 7 39.27 4.57 34.04
C SER A 7 38.44 5.74 34.56
N THR A 8 37.35 6.08 33.86
CA THR A 8 36.14 6.84 34.27
C THR A 8 35.23 6.79 33.04
N GLU A 9 34.05 6.17 32.97
CA GLU A 9 32.89 5.99 33.85
C GLU A 9 32.07 7.27 34.10
N GLN A 10 30.76 7.15 33.85
CA GLN A 10 29.60 8.01 34.19
C GLN A 10 29.23 9.13 33.20
N ALA A 11 27.97 9.52 32.99
CA ALA A 11 26.63 8.96 33.23
C ALA A 11 25.60 9.98 32.67
N ALA A 12 24.45 9.47 32.23
CA ALA A 12 23.10 10.07 32.29
C ALA A 12 22.82 11.51 31.82
N ALA A 13 21.88 11.64 30.87
CA ALA A 13 20.74 12.55 30.99
C ALA A 13 19.59 12.04 30.09
N ASN A 14 18.55 11.50 30.74
CA ASN A 14 17.20 11.37 30.20
C ASN A 14 16.55 12.75 30.27
N GLU A 15 15.96 13.24 29.18
CA GLU A 15 14.82 14.15 29.26
C GLU A 15 13.73 13.69 28.30
N ASP A 16 12.56 13.55 28.92
CA ASP A 16 11.29 13.03 28.48
C ASP A 16 10.41 14.26 28.25
N GLU A 17 10.07 14.56 27.00
CA GLU A 17 8.99 15.49 26.68
C GLU A 17 8.06 14.84 25.65
N THR A 18 7.03 14.21 26.22
CA THR A 18 5.82 13.79 25.53
C THR A 18 4.89 15.00 25.41
N GLU A 19 4.81 15.59 24.22
CA GLU A 19 3.74 16.55 23.91
C GLU A 19 2.75 15.96 22.90
N VAL A 20 1.55 15.74 23.43
CA VAL A 20 0.33 15.32 22.74
C VAL A 20 -0.18 16.47 21.88
N ASN A 21 -0.34 16.28 20.56
CA ASN A 21 -1.32 17.06 19.81
C ASN A 21 -2.00 16.28 18.67
N LYS A 22 -3.24 15.89 19.01
CA LYS A 22 -4.48 15.93 18.23
C LYS A 22 -4.40 16.01 16.70
N THR A 23 -4.94 14.95 16.11
CA THR A 23 -5.82 14.90 14.93
C THR A 23 -6.32 16.24 14.40
N ASP A 24 -6.08 16.49 13.10
CA ASP A 24 -7.08 17.05 12.20
C ASP A 24 -6.92 16.43 10.81
N LEU A 25 -7.91 15.62 10.47
CA LEU A 25 -8.07 14.91 9.22
C LEU A 25 -9.22 15.58 8.48
N GLU A 26 -8.96 16.74 7.87
CA GLU A 26 -9.92 17.38 6.96
C GLU A 26 -9.28 17.69 5.60
N ARG A 27 -9.88 17.06 4.59
CA ARG A 27 -10.15 17.53 3.22
C ARG A 27 -9.23 18.63 2.67
N HIS A 28 -8.50 18.29 1.61
CA HIS A 28 -8.55 19.06 0.38
C HIS A 28 -8.36 18.16 -0.85
N ASP A 29 -9.50 17.78 -1.42
CA ASP A 29 -9.63 17.54 -2.86
C ASP A 29 -9.29 18.85 -3.58
N SER A 30 -8.19 18.86 -4.35
CA SER A 30 -7.93 19.91 -5.33
C SER A 30 -7.03 19.39 -6.43
N LYS A 31 -7.70 19.00 -7.53
CA LYS A 31 -7.25 19.03 -8.93
C LYS A 31 -5.87 19.68 -9.14
N SER A 32 -4.86 18.85 -9.41
CA SER A 32 -3.66 19.29 -10.11
C SER A 32 -3.42 18.38 -11.31
N LYS A 33 -4.11 18.69 -12.41
CA LYS A 33 -3.70 18.30 -13.76
C LYS A 33 -2.40 19.05 -14.08
N ARG A 34 -1.25 18.54 -13.62
CA ARG A 34 0.05 18.87 -14.21
C ARG A 34 0.42 17.74 -15.16
N GLY A 35 0.14 18.00 -16.44
CA GLY A 35 0.56 17.15 -17.54
C GLY A 35 2.06 16.91 -17.48
N PHE A 36 2.42 15.65 -17.29
CA PHE A 36 3.78 15.13 -17.44
C PHE A 36 4.14 15.12 -18.94
N LYS A 37 4.44 16.30 -19.50
CA LYS A 37 5.13 16.43 -20.79
C LYS A 37 6.64 16.37 -20.54
N SER A 38 7.18 15.18 -20.41
CA SER A 38 8.63 14.98 -20.30
C SER A 38 9.04 13.62 -20.84
N ARG A 39 8.83 13.41 -22.15
CA ARG A 39 9.44 12.28 -22.86
C ARG A 39 9.63 12.51 -24.36
N GLU A 40 10.23 13.63 -24.75
CA GLU A 40 10.61 13.88 -26.16
C GLU A 40 12.02 14.48 -26.34
N LYS A 41 12.88 14.53 -25.31
CA LYS A 41 14.27 15.03 -25.44
C LYS A 41 15.34 13.95 -25.64
N SER A 42 14.98 12.67 -25.71
CA SER A 42 15.94 11.58 -25.94
C SER A 42 16.24 11.32 -27.42
N ASN A 43 15.35 11.71 -28.36
CA ASN A 43 15.57 11.48 -29.79
C ASN A 43 16.46 12.54 -30.46
N GLU A 44 16.61 13.74 -29.88
CA GLU A 44 17.41 14.80 -30.50
C GLU A 44 18.93 14.61 -30.27
N LYS A 45 19.34 13.98 -29.16
CA LYS A 45 20.76 13.65 -28.89
C LYS A 45 21.30 12.52 -29.78
N SER A 46 20.44 11.59 -30.24
CA SER A 46 20.85 10.52 -31.15
C SER A 46 21.24 11.07 -32.54
N SER A 47 20.48 12.05 -33.06
CA SER A 47 20.74 12.64 -34.38
C SER A 47 22.04 13.47 -34.44
N LYS A 48 22.47 14.08 -33.32
CA LYS A 48 23.75 14.81 -33.24
C LYS A 48 24.95 13.86 -33.21
N LEU A 49 24.82 12.69 -32.59
CA LEU A 49 25.87 11.68 -32.56
C LEU A 49 26.09 11.05 -33.96
N GLU A 50 25.01 10.83 -34.72
CA GLU A 50 25.08 10.38 -36.12
C GLU A 50 25.68 11.44 -37.06
N LYS A 51 25.42 12.73 -36.83
CA LYS A 51 26.05 13.82 -37.60
C LYS A 51 27.55 13.96 -37.31
N LEU A 52 28.01 13.70 -36.08
CA LEU A 52 29.44 13.70 -35.74
C LEU A 52 30.20 12.51 -36.32
N LYS A 53 29.56 11.34 -36.46
CA LYS A 53 30.15 10.18 -37.16
C LYS A 53 30.44 10.45 -38.65
N LYS A 54 29.72 11.39 -39.28
CA LYS A 54 29.97 11.80 -40.68
C LYS A 54 31.13 12.78 -40.85
N ILE A 55 31.56 13.49 -39.79
CA ILE A 55 32.66 14.46 -39.86
C ILE A 55 34.01 13.77 -39.53
N ILE A 56 33.99 12.69 -38.74
CA ILE A 56 35.17 11.89 -38.39
C ILE A 56 35.26 10.67 -39.32
N SER A 57 35.33 10.93 -40.62
CA SER A 57 35.85 9.97 -41.58
C SER A 57 36.79 10.74 -42.51
N PRO A 58 38.01 11.08 -42.07
CA PRO A 58 39.05 11.30 -43.04
C PRO A 58 39.18 9.97 -43.78
N LYS A 59 38.71 9.93 -45.03
CA LYS A 59 39.22 8.99 -46.03
C LYS A 59 40.72 9.30 -46.20
N LEU A 60 41.52 8.97 -45.20
CA LEU A 60 42.92 8.67 -45.39
C LEU A 60 42.91 7.33 -46.10
N ILE A 61 42.88 7.41 -47.44
CA ILE A 61 43.28 6.33 -48.32
C ILE A 61 44.77 6.15 -48.04
N LEU A 62 45.09 5.49 -46.93
CA LEU A 62 46.36 4.82 -46.75
C LEU A 62 46.14 3.45 -47.37
N GLU A 63 46.30 3.37 -48.69
CA GLU A 63 46.45 2.09 -49.35
C GLU A 63 47.59 1.36 -48.64
N LYS A 64 47.26 0.25 -48.00
CA LYS A 64 48.22 -0.69 -47.46
C LYS A 64 49.06 -1.20 -48.62
N THR A 65 50.19 -0.57 -48.89
CA THR A 65 51.35 -1.26 -49.43
C THR A 65 51.84 -2.22 -48.34
N GLN A 66 51.21 -3.40 -48.29
CA GLN A 66 51.78 -4.55 -47.60
C GLN A 66 53.07 -4.93 -48.35
N SER A 67 54.20 -4.34 -47.95
CA SER A 67 55.49 -4.90 -48.32
C SER A 67 55.63 -6.23 -47.56
N ALA A 68 55.59 -7.32 -48.32
CA ALA A 68 55.87 -8.66 -47.85
C ALA A 68 57.38 -8.77 -47.55
N GLY A 69 57.80 -8.31 -46.38
CA GLY A 69 59.20 -8.35 -45.91
C GLY A 69 59.51 -9.53 -45.01
N GLY A 70 59.14 -10.75 -45.40
CA GLY A 70 59.49 -11.99 -44.70
C GLY A 70 60.70 -12.69 -45.33
N ALA A 71 61.88 -12.05 -45.32
CA ALA A 71 63.09 -12.65 -45.85
C ALA A 71 63.80 -13.49 -44.80
N LYS A 72 63.75 -14.82 -44.97
CA LYS A 72 64.59 -15.78 -44.25
C LYS A 72 66.06 -15.55 -44.65
N SER A 73 66.89 -15.22 -43.66
CA SER A 73 68.34 -15.09 -43.78
C SER A 73 68.94 -16.42 -44.27
N THR A 74 69.34 -16.45 -45.54
CA THR A 74 70.30 -17.40 -46.07
C THR A 74 71.58 -16.61 -46.33
N ALA A 75 72.70 -17.08 -45.80
CA ALA A 75 74.03 -16.50 -45.98
C ALA A 75 74.48 -16.64 -47.44
N GLY A 76 73.88 -15.86 -48.33
CA GLY A 76 74.25 -15.70 -49.73
C GLY A 76 75.16 -14.49 -49.88
N LYS A 77 76.21 -14.63 -50.69
CA LYS A 77 77.10 -13.54 -51.12
C LYS A 77 76.29 -12.27 -51.42
N HIS A 78 76.45 -11.24 -50.59
CA HIS A 78 75.93 -9.90 -50.84
C HIS A 78 76.59 -9.36 -52.12
N THR A 79 75.97 -9.63 -53.27
CA THR A 79 76.14 -8.80 -54.45
C THR A 79 75.47 -7.48 -54.08
N SER A 80 76.26 -6.46 -53.73
CA SER A 80 75.73 -5.13 -53.47
C SER A 80 75.10 -4.65 -54.78
N ILE A 81 73.78 -4.70 -54.88
CA ILE A 81 73.05 -4.10 -55.98
C ILE A 81 73.35 -2.60 -55.88
N GLN A 82 74.18 -2.10 -56.80
CA GLN A 82 74.42 -0.67 -56.92
C GLN A 82 73.15 -0.06 -57.49
N HIS A 83 72.53 0.82 -56.71
CA HIS A 83 71.43 1.65 -57.17
C HIS A 83 72.00 2.98 -57.69
N ASN A 84 71.36 3.54 -58.70
CA ASN A 84 71.66 4.88 -59.19
C ASN A 84 70.84 5.90 -58.41
N CYS A 85 71.39 7.12 -58.26
CA CYS A 85 70.64 8.25 -57.73
C CYS A 85 69.55 8.68 -58.73
N ASP A 86 68.30 8.79 -58.31
CA ASP A 86 67.18 9.15 -59.20
C ASP A 86 67.27 10.60 -59.76
N ARG A 87 68.08 11.48 -59.14
CA ARG A 87 68.26 12.87 -59.61
C ARG A 87 69.44 13.04 -60.57
N CYS A 88 70.57 12.36 -60.33
CA CYS A 88 71.78 12.55 -61.15
C CYS A 88 72.17 11.33 -61.99
N ASP A 89 71.48 10.19 -61.83
CA ASP A 89 71.75 8.91 -62.50
C ASP A 89 73.19 8.39 -62.32
N ILE A 90 73.86 8.82 -61.25
CA ILE A 90 75.20 8.36 -60.90
C ILE A 90 75.09 7.21 -59.89
N PRO A 91 75.77 6.06 -60.11
CA PRO A 91 75.82 4.98 -59.14
C PRO A 91 76.47 5.46 -57.84
N ASN A 92 75.79 5.27 -56.72
CA ASN A 92 76.27 5.71 -55.41
C ASN A 92 75.94 4.67 -54.33
N SER A 93 76.89 4.40 -53.43
CA SER A 93 76.68 3.49 -52.30
C SER A 93 75.91 4.12 -51.14
N ASN A 94 75.79 5.46 -51.15
CA ASN A 94 75.23 6.28 -50.07
C ASN A 94 73.97 6.98 -50.56
N LEU A 95 72.92 6.19 -50.76
CA LEU A 95 71.60 6.68 -51.14
C LEU A 95 70.67 6.69 -49.92
N LEU A 96 69.82 7.71 -49.86
CA LEU A 96 68.72 7.80 -48.91
C LEU A 96 67.40 7.74 -49.69
N GLY A 97 66.49 6.88 -49.24
CA GLY A 97 65.14 6.80 -49.78
C GLY A 97 64.23 7.83 -49.12
N CYS A 98 63.61 8.71 -49.90
CA CYS A 98 62.60 9.63 -49.39
C CYS A 98 61.30 8.88 -49.14
N GLU A 99 60.81 8.87 -47.91
CA GLU A 99 59.60 8.13 -47.55
C GLU A 99 58.28 8.74 -48.08
N PHE A 100 58.35 9.88 -48.77
CA PHE A 100 57.17 10.55 -49.33
C PHE A 100 57.03 10.31 -50.84
N CYS A 101 58.12 10.40 -51.60
CA CYS A 101 58.11 10.21 -53.06
C CYS A 101 58.80 8.91 -53.52
N ASP A 102 59.32 8.10 -52.59
CA ASP A 102 60.03 6.84 -52.82
C ASP A 102 61.30 6.94 -53.69
N LEU A 103 61.82 8.16 -53.91
CA LEU A 103 63.06 8.38 -54.65
C LEU A 103 64.30 8.13 -53.79
N TRP A 104 65.31 7.49 -54.38
CA TRP A 104 66.63 7.23 -53.82
C TRP A 104 67.62 8.29 -54.29
N LEU A 105 68.06 9.13 -53.36
CA LEU A 105 68.85 10.32 -53.67
C LEU A 105 70.22 10.25 -52.98
N CYS A 106 71.26 10.68 -53.71
CA CYS A 106 72.60 10.73 -53.15
C CYS A 106 72.79 11.97 -52.27
N ASN A 107 73.69 11.84 -51.27
CA ASN A 107 73.98 12.92 -50.33
C ASN A 107 74.37 14.25 -51.01
N SER A 108 75.12 14.20 -52.12
CA SER A 108 75.50 15.40 -52.88
C SER A 108 74.31 16.10 -53.53
N CYS A 109 73.32 15.35 -54.03
CA CYS A 109 72.10 15.92 -54.64
C CYS A 109 71.20 16.61 -53.61
N GLU A 110 71.28 16.21 -52.35
CA GLU A 110 70.48 16.73 -51.22
C GLU A 110 71.30 17.65 -50.31
N ASN A 111 72.54 17.99 -50.69
CA ASN A 111 73.47 18.81 -49.89
C ASN A 111 73.68 18.29 -48.45
N LEU A 112 73.63 16.97 -48.25
CA LEU A 112 73.83 16.34 -46.95
C LEU A 112 75.32 16.10 -46.70
N ASN A 113 75.80 16.58 -45.57
CA ASN A 113 77.16 16.28 -45.14
C ASN A 113 77.27 14.80 -44.69
N LYS A 114 78.50 14.28 -44.61
CA LYS A 114 78.74 12.88 -44.25
C LYS A 114 78.25 12.52 -42.84
N ASN A 115 78.24 13.48 -41.92
CA ASN A 115 77.81 13.26 -40.55
C ASN A 115 76.27 13.14 -40.46
N ASP A 116 75.55 13.97 -41.20
CA ASP A 116 74.08 13.91 -41.28
C ASP A 116 73.63 12.57 -41.87
N LEU A 117 74.29 12.13 -42.94
CA LEU A 117 74.04 10.81 -43.53
C LEU A 117 74.32 9.68 -42.53
N ALA A 118 75.44 9.73 -41.81
CA ALA A 118 75.77 8.74 -40.78
C ALA A 118 74.71 8.70 -39.66
N LEU A 119 74.20 9.87 -39.25
CA LEU A 119 73.16 9.98 -38.23
C LEU A 119 71.81 9.41 -38.70
N LEU A 120 71.41 9.75 -39.92
CA LEU A 120 70.17 9.26 -40.55
C LEU A 120 70.21 7.73 -40.71
N THR A 121 71.32 7.19 -41.21
CA THR A 121 71.51 5.75 -41.43
C THR A 121 71.70 4.94 -40.14
N ALA A 122 72.26 5.54 -39.08
CA ALA A 122 72.39 4.88 -37.78
C ALA A 122 71.06 4.73 -37.03
N SER A 123 70.04 5.53 -37.38
CA SER A 123 68.77 5.65 -36.64
C SER A 123 67.60 4.93 -37.32
N THR A 124 67.82 3.68 -37.74
CA THR A 124 66.99 2.97 -38.75
C THR A 124 65.51 2.79 -38.43
N ASN A 125 65.06 2.99 -37.19
CA ASN A 125 63.67 2.76 -36.79
C ASN A 125 62.94 4.01 -36.26
N GLN A 126 63.60 5.17 -36.14
CA GLN A 126 63.02 6.35 -35.47
C GLN A 126 63.16 7.63 -36.28
N THR A 127 63.93 7.61 -37.37
CA THR A 127 64.20 8.79 -38.17
C THR A 127 63.63 8.62 -39.55
N HIS A 128 62.62 9.43 -39.86
CA HIS A 128 62.06 9.55 -41.19
C HIS A 128 62.84 10.61 -41.97
N TRP A 129 63.18 10.31 -43.22
CA TRP A 129 63.87 11.24 -44.10
C TRP A 129 63.02 11.60 -45.31
N TYR A 130 63.04 12.89 -45.66
CA TYR A 130 62.31 13.45 -46.79
C TYR A 130 63.25 14.33 -47.61
N CYS A 131 63.16 14.25 -48.93
CA CYS A 131 63.97 15.08 -49.81
C CYS A 131 63.55 16.56 -49.74
N HIS A 132 64.44 17.44 -50.20
CA HIS A 132 64.22 18.89 -50.19
C HIS A 132 62.90 19.33 -50.86
N GLU A 133 62.47 18.64 -51.91
CA GLU A 133 61.22 18.95 -52.62
C GLU A 133 59.97 18.53 -51.83
N CYS A 134 60.06 17.44 -51.06
CA CYS A 134 58.94 16.90 -50.28
C CYS A 134 58.84 17.52 -48.88
N GLU A 135 59.95 18.03 -48.34
CA GLU A 135 60.02 18.61 -46.99
C GLU A 135 58.91 19.67 -46.72
N PRO A 136 58.62 20.64 -47.61
CA PRO A 136 57.56 21.61 -47.37
C PRO A 136 56.17 20.97 -47.28
N GLN A 137 55.89 19.97 -48.13
CA GLN A 137 54.60 19.28 -48.15
C GLN A 137 54.41 18.44 -46.88
N VAL A 138 55.45 17.72 -46.46
CA VAL A 138 55.43 16.94 -45.22
C VAL A 138 55.28 17.85 -44.00
N LYS A 139 56.00 18.98 -43.93
CA LYS A 139 55.82 19.97 -42.86
C LYS A 139 54.38 20.49 -42.79
N TYR A 140 53.77 20.76 -43.94
CA TYR A 140 52.38 21.18 -44.03
C TYR A 140 51.41 20.11 -43.51
N ILE A 141 51.57 18.86 -43.95
CA ILE A 141 50.73 17.73 -43.51
C ILE A 141 50.90 17.51 -41.99
N LEU A 142 52.12 17.56 -41.47
CA LEU A 142 52.40 17.43 -40.04
C LEU A 142 51.81 18.59 -39.22
N ALA A 143 51.81 19.81 -39.76
CA ALA A 143 51.17 20.95 -39.11
C ALA A 143 49.64 20.80 -39.07
N GLN A 144 49.03 20.40 -40.18
CA GLN A 144 47.59 20.14 -40.24
C GLN A 144 47.17 18.99 -39.32
N SER A 145 47.91 17.88 -39.32
CA SER A 145 47.60 16.73 -38.47
C SER A 145 47.72 17.09 -36.99
N LYS A 146 48.75 17.85 -36.59
CA LYS A 146 48.86 18.40 -35.23
C LYS A 146 47.67 19.27 -34.86
N ALA A 147 47.25 20.19 -35.73
CA ALA A 147 46.08 21.04 -35.47
C ALA A 147 44.80 20.20 -35.30
N GLY A 148 44.58 19.23 -36.20
CA GLY A 148 43.43 18.31 -36.12
C GLY A 148 43.44 17.45 -34.84
N ILE A 149 44.60 16.93 -34.44
CA ILE A 149 44.76 16.19 -33.18
C ILE A 149 44.41 17.08 -31.99
N VAL A 150 44.85 18.34 -31.97
CA VAL A 150 44.55 19.29 -30.90
C VAL A 150 43.04 19.59 -30.84
N GLU A 151 42.36 19.76 -31.96
CA GLU A 151 40.91 19.97 -31.99
C GLU A 151 40.14 18.75 -31.50
N VAL A 152 40.52 17.55 -31.96
CA VAL A 152 39.92 16.29 -31.49
C VAL A 152 40.15 16.13 -30.00
N ALA A 153 41.35 16.40 -29.48
CA ALA A 153 41.66 16.33 -28.06
C ALA A 153 40.80 17.32 -27.24
N LYS A 154 40.59 18.55 -27.72
CA LYS A 154 39.68 19.53 -27.09
C LYS A 154 38.24 19.04 -27.07
N SER A 155 37.74 18.48 -28.18
CA SER A 155 36.39 17.93 -28.28
C SER A 155 36.18 16.75 -27.33
N VAL A 156 37.15 15.84 -27.24
CA VAL A 156 37.15 14.72 -26.29
C VAL A 156 37.17 15.24 -24.85
N ALA A 157 38.02 16.20 -24.52
CA ALA A 157 38.08 16.78 -23.18
C ALA A 157 36.74 17.42 -22.77
N HIS A 158 36.09 18.17 -23.66
CA HIS A 158 34.77 18.74 -23.42
C HIS A 158 33.70 17.66 -23.22
N SER A 159 33.73 16.60 -24.03
CA SER A 159 32.79 15.47 -23.91
C SER A 159 32.94 14.75 -22.58
N LEU A 160 34.19 14.49 -22.14
CA LEU A 160 34.48 13.91 -20.84
C LEU A 160 33.99 14.79 -19.69
N GLN A 161 34.14 16.11 -19.79
CA GLN A 161 33.62 17.04 -18.80
C GLN A 161 32.08 16.99 -18.70
N SER A 162 31.38 16.90 -19.85
CA SER A 162 29.92 16.74 -19.88
C SER A 162 29.48 15.42 -19.24
N ILE A 163 30.14 14.31 -19.58
CA ILE A 163 29.84 12.99 -19.00
C ILE A 163 30.04 13.01 -17.48
N LYS A 164 31.10 13.65 -16.98
CA LYS A 164 31.33 13.81 -15.54
C LYS A 164 30.21 14.58 -14.86
N LYS A 165 29.69 15.65 -15.47
CA LYS A 165 28.53 16.40 -14.95
C LYS A 165 27.28 15.51 -14.89
N ASP A 166 26.97 14.82 -15.97
CA ASP A 166 25.82 13.91 -16.05
C ASP A 166 25.92 12.80 -14.99
N GLN A 167 27.12 12.24 -14.78
CA GLN A 167 27.37 11.24 -13.74
C GLN A 167 27.10 11.79 -12.33
N THR A 168 27.53 13.02 -12.03
CA THR A 168 27.26 13.63 -10.72
C THR A 168 25.78 13.90 -10.50
N GLN A 169 25.04 14.29 -11.53
CA GLN A 169 23.59 14.52 -11.45
C GLN A 169 22.82 13.20 -11.29
N ALA A 170 23.22 12.16 -12.02
CA ALA A 170 22.66 10.82 -11.87
C ALA A 170 22.90 10.29 -10.46
N LYS A 171 24.10 10.48 -9.89
CA LYS A 171 24.41 10.10 -8.51
C LYS A 171 23.50 10.80 -7.50
N LYS A 172 23.32 12.12 -7.60
CA LYS A 172 22.38 12.88 -6.74
C LYS A 172 20.95 12.36 -6.84
N SER A 173 20.52 12.00 -8.05
CA SER A 173 19.18 11.45 -8.28
C SER A 173 19.03 10.06 -7.65
N LEU A 174 20.07 9.22 -7.76
CA LEU A 174 20.12 7.90 -7.14
C LEU A 174 20.09 8.01 -5.61
N ASP A 175 20.88 8.92 -5.03
CA ASP A 175 20.90 9.18 -3.59
C ASP A 175 19.51 9.61 -3.10
N SER A 176 18.83 10.50 -3.84
CA SER A 176 17.45 10.91 -3.52
C SER A 176 16.45 9.76 -3.58
N VAL A 177 16.56 8.87 -4.57
CA VAL A 177 15.70 7.68 -4.67
C VAL A 177 16.00 6.72 -3.51
N SER A 178 17.27 6.50 -3.18
CA SER A 178 17.70 5.68 -2.05
C SER A 178 17.09 6.18 -0.72
N THR A 179 17.13 7.49 -0.47
CA THR A 179 16.48 8.08 0.72
C THR A 179 14.97 7.80 0.75
N LYS A 180 14.27 7.89 -0.38
CA LYS A 180 12.83 7.58 -0.46
C LYS A 180 12.53 6.11 -0.23
N VAL A 181 13.35 5.22 -0.78
CA VAL A 181 13.21 3.75 -0.57
C VAL A 181 13.40 3.42 0.91
N ASN A 182 14.44 3.95 1.55
CA ASN A 182 14.67 3.73 2.98
C ASN A 182 13.53 4.27 3.85
N HIS A 183 12.97 5.43 3.49
CA HIS A 183 11.80 5.97 4.18
C HIS A 183 10.57 5.06 4.05
N LEU A 184 10.28 4.58 2.84
CA LEU A 184 9.18 3.63 2.60
C LEU A 184 9.38 2.30 3.33
N GLN A 185 10.63 1.81 3.38
CA GLN A 185 10.97 0.62 4.14
C GLN A 185 10.67 0.81 5.63
N GLY A 186 11.06 1.95 6.22
CA GLY A 186 10.71 2.27 7.61
C GLY A 186 9.20 2.37 7.85
N LEU A 187 8.42 2.90 6.90
CA LEU A 187 6.95 2.90 7.01
C LEU A 187 6.39 1.46 6.98
N TYR A 188 6.95 0.58 6.15
CA TYR A 188 6.53 -0.81 6.05
C TYR A 188 6.83 -1.60 7.34
N GLU A 189 8.03 -1.42 7.90
CA GLU A 189 8.42 -2.01 9.20
C GLU A 189 7.48 -1.57 10.33
N ASN A 190 7.09 -0.29 10.36
CA ASN A 190 6.10 0.23 11.31
C ASN A 190 4.72 -0.42 11.16
N VAL A 191 4.27 -0.69 9.92
CA VAL A 191 2.99 -1.36 9.66
C VAL A 191 3.04 -2.81 10.14
N ILE A 192 4.13 -3.53 9.87
CA ILE A 192 4.33 -4.90 10.36
C ILE A 192 4.22 -4.92 11.89
N GLN A 193 4.94 -4.04 12.58
CA GLN A 193 4.91 -3.97 14.04
C GLN A 193 3.49 -3.70 14.57
N LYS A 194 2.73 -2.79 13.94
CA LYS A 194 1.33 -2.55 14.30
C LYS A 194 0.45 -3.77 14.08
N VAL A 195 0.63 -4.50 12.98
CA VAL A 195 -0.13 -5.73 12.71
C VAL A 195 0.20 -6.81 13.74
N GLU A 196 1.46 -6.96 14.14
CA GLU A 196 1.88 -7.89 15.18
C GLU A 196 1.25 -7.54 16.53
N THR A 197 1.34 -6.28 16.96
CA THR A 197 0.70 -5.81 18.22
C THR A 197 -0.82 -6.02 18.19
N PHE A 198 -1.48 -5.75 17.06
CA PHE A 198 -2.90 -5.98 16.90
C PHE A 198 -3.27 -7.46 16.94
N SER A 199 -2.47 -8.31 16.29
CA SER A 199 -2.60 -9.77 16.36
C SER A 199 -2.49 -10.26 17.82
N ASP A 200 -1.54 -9.74 18.58
CA ASP A 200 -1.38 -10.11 19.99
C ASP A 200 -2.56 -9.62 20.85
N SER A 201 -3.05 -8.40 20.63
CA SER A 201 -4.30 -7.92 21.27
C SER A 201 -5.52 -8.80 20.92
N LEU A 202 -5.63 -9.28 19.68
CA LEU A 202 -6.70 -10.21 19.29
C LEU A 202 -6.58 -11.56 20.01
N LYS A 203 -5.37 -12.08 20.22
CA LYS A 203 -5.17 -13.31 21.00
C LYS A 203 -5.65 -13.13 22.45
N GLU A 204 -5.36 -11.99 23.07
CA GLU A 204 -5.85 -11.68 24.43
C GLU A 204 -7.38 -11.61 24.51
N ILE A 205 -8.03 -10.96 23.53
CA ILE A 205 -9.50 -10.92 23.46
C ILE A 205 -10.08 -12.32 23.28
N ASN A 206 -9.46 -13.16 22.45
CA ASN A 206 -9.95 -14.51 22.20
C ASN A 206 -9.80 -15.41 23.43
N LEU A 207 -8.76 -15.21 24.25
CA LEU A 207 -8.61 -15.83 25.57
C LEU A 207 -9.73 -15.37 26.53
N GLY A 208 -10.12 -14.09 26.48
CA GLY A 208 -11.27 -13.56 27.23
C GLY A 208 -12.61 -14.13 26.80
N LYS A 209 -12.77 -14.48 25.51
CA LYS A 209 -14.01 -15.04 24.95
C LYS A 209 -14.38 -16.39 25.58
N GLY A 210 -13.40 -17.22 25.92
CA GLY A 210 -13.62 -18.47 26.65
C GLY A 210 -14.21 -18.28 28.05
N SER A 211 -13.89 -17.16 28.72
CA SER A 211 -14.44 -16.82 30.04
C SER A 211 -15.92 -16.41 29.94
N VAL A 212 -16.25 -15.58 28.95
CA VAL A 212 -17.64 -15.13 28.70
C VAL A 212 -18.55 -16.29 28.29
N GLU A 213 -18.06 -17.19 27.44
CA GLU A 213 -18.84 -18.35 26.98
C GLU A 213 -19.11 -19.35 28.11
N LYS A 214 -18.20 -19.45 29.09
CA LYS A 214 -18.39 -20.24 30.30
C LYS A 214 -19.47 -19.63 31.21
N SER A 215 -19.40 -18.32 31.47
CA SER A 215 -20.44 -17.63 32.25
C SER A 215 -21.81 -17.66 31.57
N LEU A 216 -21.87 -17.59 30.23
CA LEU A 216 -23.12 -17.70 29.49
C LEU A 216 -23.77 -19.09 29.63
N LYS A 217 -22.97 -20.17 29.63
CA LYS A 217 -23.48 -21.52 29.87
C LYS A 217 -24.03 -21.68 31.30
N GLU A 218 -23.35 -21.10 32.28
CA GLU A 218 -23.80 -21.09 33.68
C GLU A 218 -25.12 -20.33 33.84
N VAL A 219 -25.25 -19.13 33.25
CA VAL A 219 -26.50 -18.35 33.25
C VAL A 219 -27.64 -19.09 32.54
N THR A 220 -27.35 -19.72 31.39
CA THR A 220 -28.36 -20.49 30.64
C THR A 220 -28.83 -21.72 31.44
N GLN A 221 -27.93 -22.38 32.16
CA GLN A 221 -28.26 -23.50 33.03
C GLN A 221 -29.09 -23.05 34.25
N LEU A 222 -28.74 -21.91 34.84
CA LEU A 222 -29.51 -21.30 35.94
C LEU A 222 -30.92 -20.93 35.49
N SER A 223 -31.07 -20.35 34.30
CA SER A 223 -32.35 -20.00 33.69
C SER A 223 -33.22 -21.24 33.45
N LYS A 224 -32.65 -22.35 32.94
CA LYS A 224 -33.37 -23.62 32.78
C LYS A 224 -33.83 -24.19 34.12
N SER A 225 -32.98 -24.18 35.14
CA SER A 225 -33.34 -24.62 36.49
C SER A 225 -34.46 -23.75 37.09
N PHE A 226 -34.41 -22.43 36.89
CA PHE A 226 -35.44 -21.51 37.35
C PHE A 226 -36.78 -21.73 36.63
N SER A 227 -36.78 -21.90 35.30
CA SER A 227 -37.98 -22.22 34.53
C SER A 227 -38.63 -23.54 34.98
N ALA A 228 -37.83 -24.55 35.34
CA ALA A 228 -38.32 -25.81 35.86
C ALA A 228 -38.96 -25.66 37.25
N VAL A 229 -38.41 -24.79 38.11
CA VAL A 229 -39.00 -24.46 39.42
C VAL A 229 -40.32 -23.70 39.25
N VAL A 230 -40.38 -22.73 38.34
CA VAL A 230 -41.61 -21.98 38.04
C VAL A 230 -42.71 -22.92 37.54
N GLN A 231 -42.43 -23.79 36.56
CA GLN A 231 -43.42 -24.77 36.07
C GLN A 231 -43.87 -25.75 37.16
N ASN A 232 -42.96 -26.21 38.02
CA ASN A 232 -43.33 -27.07 39.16
C ASN A 232 -44.20 -26.33 40.19
N SER A 233 -43.97 -25.04 40.40
CA SER A 233 -44.77 -24.22 41.31
C SER A 233 -46.15 -23.91 40.73
N GLU A 234 -46.26 -23.63 39.43
CA GLU A 234 -47.53 -23.44 38.74
C GLU A 234 -48.37 -24.73 38.77
N ASN A 235 -47.78 -25.89 38.50
CA ASN A 235 -48.50 -27.16 38.49
C ASN A 235 -48.98 -27.63 39.89
N LYS A 236 -48.39 -27.15 40.98
CA LYS A 236 -48.77 -27.53 42.35
C LYS A 236 -49.65 -26.50 43.06
N ILE A 237 -49.51 -25.22 42.76
CA ILE A 237 -50.17 -24.14 43.50
C ILE A 237 -51.47 -23.70 42.81
N TYR A 238 -51.51 -23.64 41.47
CA TYR A 238 -52.66 -23.12 40.74
C TYR A 238 -53.96 -23.93 40.89
N PRO A 239 -53.94 -25.28 40.91
CA PRO A 239 -55.18 -26.05 41.05
C PRO A 239 -55.87 -25.82 42.41
N ASN A 240 -55.10 -25.80 43.51
CA ASN A 240 -55.63 -25.69 44.87
C ASN A 240 -56.13 -24.27 45.22
N VAL A 241 -55.48 -23.24 44.69
CA VAL A 241 -55.88 -21.83 44.93
C VAL A 241 -57.09 -21.46 44.07
N LEU A 242 -57.15 -21.91 42.82
CA LEU A 242 -58.23 -21.58 41.90
C LEU A 242 -59.58 -22.22 42.32
N GLU A 243 -59.54 -23.41 42.92
CA GLU A 243 -60.75 -24.08 43.42
C GLU A 243 -61.29 -23.41 44.69
N SER A 244 -60.41 -23.02 45.61
CA SER A 244 -60.77 -22.32 46.85
C SER A 244 -61.41 -20.94 46.60
N VAL A 245 -60.91 -20.19 45.60
CA VAL A 245 -61.44 -18.87 45.23
C VAL A 245 -62.79 -18.97 44.51
N LYS A 246 -62.99 -19.98 43.65
CA LYS A 246 -64.27 -20.20 42.94
C LYS A 246 -65.42 -20.54 43.90
N THR A 247 -65.15 -21.26 44.98
CA THR A 247 -66.17 -21.63 45.97
C THR A 247 -66.56 -20.43 46.85
N GLY A 248 -65.61 -19.56 47.18
CA GLY A 248 -65.86 -18.33 47.93
C GLY A 248 -66.72 -17.29 47.18
N PHE A 249 -66.44 -17.06 45.89
CA PHE A 249 -67.19 -16.09 45.08
C PHE A 249 -68.64 -16.48 44.82
N ARG A 250 -68.96 -17.78 44.75
CA ARG A 250 -70.34 -18.25 44.59
C ARG A 250 -71.20 -17.97 45.82
N SER A 251 -70.64 -18.05 47.02
CA SER A 251 -71.36 -17.81 48.28
C SER A 251 -71.77 -16.33 48.45
N VAL A 252 -70.88 -15.40 48.12
CA VAL A 252 -71.13 -13.96 48.26
C VAL A 252 -72.16 -13.46 47.24
N ASN A 253 -72.10 -13.97 45.99
CA ASN A 253 -73.06 -13.61 44.95
C ASN A 253 -74.48 -14.13 45.25
N ASP A 254 -74.58 -15.28 45.95
CA ASP A 254 -75.86 -15.85 46.38
C ASP A 254 -76.50 -15.06 47.53
N GLN A 255 -75.70 -14.43 48.41
CA GLN A 255 -76.20 -13.54 49.46
C GLN A 255 -76.73 -12.20 48.91
N GLU A 256 -76.04 -11.62 47.93
CA GLU A 256 -76.45 -10.37 47.26
C GLU A 256 -77.81 -10.51 46.57
N ARG A 257 -78.06 -11.66 45.92
CA ARG A 257 -79.35 -11.95 45.26
C ARG A 257 -80.53 -12.05 46.24
N ARG A 258 -80.30 -12.43 47.49
CA ARG A 258 -81.37 -12.62 48.50
C ARG A 258 -81.82 -11.32 49.17
N LYS A 259 -81.02 -10.25 49.12
CA LYS A 259 -81.36 -8.93 49.71
C LYS A 259 -82.48 -8.17 49.00
N LYS A 260 -82.85 -8.58 47.77
CA LYS A 260 -83.90 -7.93 46.96
C LYS A 260 -85.25 -8.66 46.98
N ASN A 261 -85.37 -9.71 47.78
CA ASN A 261 -86.62 -10.45 47.94
C ASN A 261 -87.31 -10.01 49.24
N ILE A 262 -88.56 -9.59 49.13
CA ILE A 262 -89.40 -9.27 50.29
C ILE A 262 -90.25 -10.51 50.60
N VAL A 263 -90.27 -10.93 51.88
CA VAL A 263 -91.13 -12.02 52.34
C VAL A 263 -92.32 -11.39 53.06
N LEU A 264 -93.51 -11.59 52.50
CA LEU A 264 -94.77 -11.17 53.11
C LEU A 264 -95.39 -12.36 53.83
N HIS A 265 -95.86 -12.14 55.05
CA HIS A 265 -96.57 -13.14 55.85
C HIS A 265 -98.05 -12.77 55.95
N ASN A 266 -98.89 -13.75 56.28
CA ASN A 266 -100.35 -13.58 56.49
C ASN A 266 -101.17 -13.13 55.27
N LEU A 267 -100.71 -13.44 54.05
CA LEU A 267 -101.56 -13.36 52.87
C LEU A 267 -102.62 -14.46 52.91
N GLU A 268 -103.86 -14.12 52.58
CA GLU A 268 -104.96 -15.10 52.54
C GLU A 268 -104.64 -16.22 51.53
N GLU A 269 -105.17 -17.42 51.78
CA GLU A 269 -104.96 -18.52 50.83
C GLU A 269 -105.87 -18.33 49.62
N PRO A 270 -105.35 -18.46 48.38
CA PRO A 270 -106.16 -18.33 47.19
C PRO A 270 -107.24 -19.41 47.16
N THR A 271 -108.48 -18.96 46.93
CA THR A 271 -109.67 -19.82 46.89
C THR A 271 -109.75 -20.67 45.62
N SER A 272 -109.02 -20.29 44.56
CA SER A 272 -109.02 -21.05 43.31
C SER A 272 -108.13 -22.30 43.37
N PRO A 273 -108.61 -23.47 42.91
CA PRO A 273 -107.79 -24.68 42.78
C PRO A 273 -106.84 -24.64 41.58
N ASN A 274 -107.03 -23.72 40.62
CA ASN A 274 -106.16 -23.63 39.44
C ASN A 274 -104.93 -22.76 39.75
N PRO A 275 -103.70 -23.29 39.56
CA PRO A 275 -102.46 -22.63 39.96
C PRO A 275 -102.22 -21.28 39.26
N ASN A 276 -102.62 -21.13 38.00
CA ASN A 276 -102.42 -19.88 37.26
C ASN A 276 -103.32 -18.77 37.81
N THR A 277 -104.57 -19.11 38.13
CA THR A 277 -105.51 -18.16 38.76
C THR A 277 -105.14 -17.86 40.21
N ALA A 278 -104.64 -18.84 40.96
CA ALA A 278 -104.15 -18.64 42.32
C ALA A 278 -102.93 -17.70 42.36
N GLN A 279 -102.00 -17.86 41.41
CA GLN A 279 -100.84 -16.97 41.30
C GLN A 279 -101.25 -15.53 40.90
N ALA A 280 -102.28 -15.37 40.07
CA ALA A 280 -102.82 -14.06 39.74
C ALA A 280 -103.50 -13.39 40.94
N GLN A 281 -104.23 -14.14 41.77
CA GLN A 281 -104.80 -13.66 43.03
C GLN A 281 -103.70 -13.20 43.99
N ASP A 282 -102.66 -14.02 44.18
CA ASP A 282 -101.50 -13.67 45.01
C ASP A 282 -100.81 -12.39 44.53
N LEU A 283 -100.66 -12.23 43.21
CA LEU A 283 -100.05 -11.03 42.64
C LEU A 283 -100.89 -9.78 42.90
N GLU A 284 -102.21 -9.89 42.80
CA GLU A 284 -103.14 -8.79 43.02
C GLU A 284 -103.20 -8.38 44.49
N GLU A 285 -103.27 -9.33 45.42
CA GLU A 285 -103.25 -9.09 46.86
C GLU A 285 -101.94 -8.41 47.28
N VAL A 286 -100.81 -8.85 46.73
CA VAL A 286 -99.51 -8.22 46.99
C VAL A 286 -99.47 -6.80 46.43
N LYS A 287 -99.95 -6.56 45.21
CA LYS A 287 -100.04 -5.20 44.64
C LYS A 287 -100.88 -4.30 45.54
N GLN A 288 -102.05 -4.77 45.97
CA GLN A 288 -102.94 -4.01 46.82
C GLN A 288 -102.26 -3.63 48.14
N ILE A 289 -101.52 -4.54 48.79
CA ILE A 289 -100.76 -4.22 50.01
C ILE A 289 -99.70 -3.13 49.77
N PHE A 290 -99.02 -3.17 48.63
CA PHE A 290 -98.03 -2.16 48.27
C PHE A 290 -98.68 -0.81 47.90
N GLU A 291 -99.82 -0.83 47.22
CA GLU A 291 -100.57 0.38 46.85
C GLU A 291 -101.21 1.05 48.07
N ASP A 292 -101.87 0.29 48.94
CA ASP A 292 -102.58 0.80 50.12
C ASP A 292 -101.62 1.21 51.25
N GLY A 293 -100.47 0.53 51.39
CA GLY A 293 -99.56 0.72 52.52
C GLY A 293 -98.33 1.60 52.26
N LEU A 294 -97.94 1.78 50.99
CA LEU A 294 -96.65 2.36 50.60
C LEU A 294 -96.80 3.40 49.47
N GLU A 295 -97.80 4.28 49.58
CA GLU A 295 -98.30 5.32 48.63
C GLU A 295 -97.25 6.17 47.85
N LEU A 296 -95.95 5.97 48.03
CA LEU A 296 -94.87 6.78 47.46
C LEU A 296 -93.74 6.00 46.75
N LEU A 297 -93.86 4.69 46.51
CA LEU A 297 -92.84 3.94 45.77
C LEU A 297 -93.40 3.23 44.53
N ASN A 298 -92.88 3.61 43.35
CA ASN A 298 -93.17 2.97 42.07
C ASN A 298 -92.44 1.61 41.99
N ILE A 299 -92.90 0.62 42.78
CA ILE A 299 -92.26 -0.69 42.91
C ILE A 299 -92.75 -1.61 41.80
N GLN A 300 -91.81 -2.09 40.96
CA GLN A 300 -92.12 -3.10 39.95
C GLN A 300 -92.02 -4.51 40.56
N ILE A 301 -93.15 -5.18 40.74
CA ILE A 301 -93.18 -6.59 41.16
C ILE A 301 -92.83 -7.47 39.96
N ILE A 302 -91.62 -8.03 39.97
CA ILE A 302 -91.11 -8.88 38.87
C ILE A 302 -91.71 -10.30 38.95
N LYS A 303 -91.82 -10.85 40.16
CA LYS A 303 -92.30 -12.21 40.38
C LYS A 303 -92.80 -12.39 41.81
N THR A 304 -93.95 -13.03 41.97
CA THR A 304 -94.44 -13.54 43.25
C THR A 304 -94.25 -15.05 43.31
N ILE A 305 -93.84 -15.56 44.48
CA ILE A 305 -93.72 -16.99 44.77
C ILE A 305 -94.29 -17.20 46.18
N ARG A 306 -95.35 -17.98 46.29
CA ARG A 306 -95.88 -18.39 47.59
C ARG A 306 -94.97 -19.46 48.19
N LEU A 307 -94.49 -19.22 49.40
CA LEU A 307 -93.64 -20.13 50.14
C LEU A 307 -94.48 -20.91 51.15
N GLY A 308 -94.34 -22.24 51.16
CA GLY A 308 -95.09 -23.13 52.06
C GLY A 308 -95.90 -24.19 51.29
N ARG A 309 -96.26 -25.27 51.98
CA ARG A 309 -97.15 -26.30 51.43
C ARG A 309 -98.58 -25.92 51.77
N LYS A 310 -99.50 -26.04 50.79
CA LYS A 310 -100.93 -25.91 51.05
C LYS A 310 -101.31 -26.90 52.15
N LEU A 311 -101.87 -26.40 53.25
CA LEU A 311 -102.38 -27.26 54.30
C LEU A 311 -103.67 -27.86 53.74
N ASN A 312 -103.64 -29.14 53.38
CA ASN A 312 -104.85 -29.87 53.03
C ASN A 312 -105.74 -29.92 54.29
N LYS A 313 -106.70 -29.01 54.39
CA LYS A 313 -107.82 -29.08 55.33
C LYS A 313 -109.01 -29.72 54.65
#